data_AF-A0A1X1ZG46-F1
#
_entry.id   AF-A0A1X1ZG46-F1
#
_cell.length_a   1.000
_cell.length_b   1.000
_cell.length_c   1.000
_cell.angle_alpha   90.00
_cell.angle_beta   90.00
_cell.angle_gamma   90.00
#
_symmetry.space_group_name_H-M   'P 1'
#
loop_
_entity.id
_entity.type
_entity.pdbx_description
1 polymer ?
#
loop_
_entity_poly.entity_id
_entity_poly.type
_entity_poly.pdbx_seq_one_letter_code
_entity_poly.pdbx_strand_id
1 'polypeptide(L)'
;MGIGAALATAPLAAAGTQSADGGAGALGVAAAWAAADIGEAVATVGTAEVSLPTLPDGFNVALSISGIDLLSLGTATASSSFGNFAFAYGDLADANAMSGFFNYASAQGDDAIALAGGAGSFNYASALGDHASATAAWGNGNVATATGDHAVAFAGASESWGVYDSHYNTATAEGLHALAYAGWDGSSNNTATAIGDYVQVYVPEGNPYGPSDADANLFDDGEGLADFWTGLWNLFTG
;
A
#
# COMPACT_ATOMS: atom_id res chain seq x y z
N MET A 1 -46.30 -25.58 25.76
CA MET A 1 -47.24 -26.71 25.67
C MET A 1 -47.66 -26.86 24.21
N GLY A 2 -47.40 -28.00 23.57
CA GLY A 2 -47.80 -28.23 22.17
C GLY A 2 -46.70 -28.74 21.22
N ILE A 3 -46.09 -29.94 21.38
CA ILE A 3 -46.24 -31.16 20.52
C ILE A 3 -46.24 -30.89 18.99
N GLY A 4 -45.47 -31.54 18.10
CA GLY A 4 -44.58 -32.71 18.12
C GLY A 4 -43.92 -32.84 16.71
N ALA A 5 -42.66 -33.25 16.64
CA ALA A 5 -42.20 -34.58 16.22
C ALA A 5 -42.25 -34.86 14.70
N ALA A 6 -41.05 -35.12 14.15
CA ALA A 6 -40.74 -35.64 12.83
C ALA A 6 -41.32 -37.05 12.59
N LEU A 7 -41.36 -37.51 11.32
CA LEU A 7 -40.66 -38.72 10.83
C LEU A 7 -41.18 -39.21 9.45
N ALA A 8 -40.23 -39.30 8.50
CA ALA A 8 -40.06 -40.22 7.35
C ALA A 8 -41.21 -40.57 6.37
N THR A 9 -40.88 -40.63 5.07
CA THR A 9 -40.78 -41.87 4.26
C THR A 9 -40.41 -41.56 2.79
N ALA A 10 -39.41 -42.26 2.24
CA ALA A 10 -39.00 -42.32 0.82
C ALA A 10 -40.11 -42.94 -0.09
N PRO A 11 -40.05 -43.05 -1.46
CA PRO A 11 -38.86 -43.26 -2.31
C PRO A 11 -38.84 -42.63 -3.74
N LEU A 12 -37.72 -42.91 -4.39
CA LEU A 12 -37.34 -42.87 -5.82
C LEU A 12 -38.45 -43.27 -6.82
N ALA A 13 -38.56 -42.55 -7.95
CA ALA A 13 -38.60 -43.05 -9.34
C ALA A 13 -39.54 -42.29 -10.31
N ALA A 14 -38.91 -41.88 -11.42
CA ALA A 14 -39.31 -42.08 -12.82
C ALA A 14 -40.67 -41.60 -13.37
N ALA A 15 -40.54 -40.75 -14.39
CA ALA A 15 -41.10 -40.85 -15.74
C ALA A 15 -42.61 -41.11 -15.91
N GLY A 16 -43.29 -40.14 -16.52
CA GLY A 16 -44.62 -40.29 -17.06
C GLY A 16 -44.96 -39.18 -18.05
N THR A 17 -44.43 -39.30 -19.26
CA THR A 17 -44.85 -38.55 -20.45
C THR A 17 -46.36 -38.70 -20.66
N GLN A 18 -47.09 -37.59 -20.75
CA GLN A 18 -48.41 -37.60 -21.38
C GLN A 18 -48.19 -37.56 -22.90
N SER A 19 -47.99 -38.76 -23.44
CA SER A 19 -48.12 -39.05 -24.86
C SER A 19 -49.59 -39.04 -25.22
N ALA A 20 -50.03 -38.05 -25.98
CA ALA A 20 -51.21 -38.15 -26.84
C ALA A 20 -50.70 -38.12 -28.29
N ASP A 21 -50.76 -39.29 -28.90
CA ASP A 21 -50.75 -39.57 -30.33
C ASP A 21 -49.38 -39.63 -31.06
N GLY A 22 -48.78 -40.84 -31.05
CA GLY A 22 -47.86 -41.28 -32.10
C GLY A 22 -46.65 -42.09 -31.65
N GLY A 23 -46.87 -43.23 -31.01
CA GLY A 23 -45.79 -44.13 -30.61
C GLY A 23 -44.97 -44.67 -31.80
N ALA A 24 -43.66 -44.67 -31.58
CA ALA A 24 -42.69 -45.70 -31.97
C ALA A 24 -42.48 -46.00 -33.46
N GLY A 25 -41.33 -45.52 -33.92
CA GLY A 25 -40.44 -46.27 -34.81
C GLY A 25 -39.04 -45.67 -34.69
N ALA A 26 -38.34 -45.89 -33.58
CA ALA A 26 -37.14 -46.72 -33.60
C ALA A 26 -36.72 -47.12 -35.04
N LEU A 27 -35.48 -46.74 -35.40
CA LEU A 27 -34.76 -47.01 -36.67
C LEU A 27 -34.84 -45.89 -37.70
N GLY A 28 -33.94 -44.91 -37.55
CA GLY A 28 -33.73 -43.88 -38.56
C GLY A 28 -32.51 -42.99 -38.34
N VAL A 29 -31.42 -43.53 -37.79
CA VAL A 29 -30.10 -42.86 -37.66
C VAL A 29 -29.44 -42.68 -39.05
N ALA A 30 -30.19 -42.36 -40.11
CA ALA A 30 -29.65 -42.35 -41.47
C ALA A 30 -30.32 -41.42 -42.49
N ALA A 31 -31.27 -40.55 -42.14
CA ALA A 31 -31.97 -39.76 -43.16
C ALA A 31 -32.38 -38.32 -42.76
N ALA A 32 -31.62 -37.68 -41.87
CA ALA A 32 -31.67 -36.22 -41.71
C ALA A 32 -30.24 -35.65 -41.65
N TRP A 33 -29.41 -36.09 -42.60
CA TRP A 33 -28.13 -35.46 -42.95
C TRP A 33 -28.28 -34.72 -44.29
N ALA A 34 -29.40 -34.02 -44.43
CA ALA A 34 -29.66 -33.18 -45.58
C ALA A 34 -30.33 -31.89 -45.09
N ALA A 35 -29.54 -30.81 -45.15
CA ALA A 35 -29.97 -29.41 -45.05
C ALA A 35 -30.24 -28.81 -43.66
N ALA A 36 -29.32 -29.00 -42.71
CA ALA A 36 -29.05 -27.93 -41.73
C ALA A 36 -27.61 -27.47 -41.97
N ASP A 37 -27.49 -26.39 -42.73
CA ASP A 37 -26.21 -25.74 -43.02
C ASP A 37 -25.59 -25.26 -41.70
N ILE A 38 -24.28 -25.46 -41.51
CA ILE A 38 -23.55 -24.96 -40.33
C ILE A 38 -23.68 -23.43 -40.23
N GLY A 39 -24.04 -22.76 -41.33
CA GLY A 39 -24.34 -21.33 -41.37
C GLY A 39 -25.56 -20.89 -40.53
N GLU A 40 -26.52 -21.76 -40.23
CA GLU A 40 -27.74 -21.35 -39.50
C GLU A 40 -27.61 -21.52 -37.97
N ALA A 41 -26.64 -22.31 -37.50
CA ALA A 41 -26.30 -22.39 -36.09
C ALA A 41 -25.55 -21.13 -35.57
N VAL A 42 -25.09 -20.26 -36.48
CA VAL A 42 -24.40 -19.00 -36.15
C VAL A 42 -25.37 -17.88 -35.78
N ALA A 43 -26.65 -17.97 -36.16
CA ALA A 43 -27.61 -16.88 -35.98
C ALA A 43 -28.24 -16.79 -34.57
N THR A 44 -28.01 -17.78 -33.68
CA THR A 44 -28.62 -17.80 -32.33
C THR A 44 -27.61 -18.15 -31.23
N VAL A 45 -26.33 -17.85 -31.43
CA VAL A 45 -25.47 -17.59 -30.26
C VAL A 45 -25.72 -16.14 -29.91
N GLY A 46 -26.72 -15.92 -29.05
CA GLY A 46 -26.92 -14.62 -28.44
C GLY A 46 -25.57 -14.19 -27.85
N THR A 47 -25.01 -13.10 -28.38
CA THR A 47 -23.92 -12.39 -27.76
C THR A 47 -24.48 -11.85 -26.45
N ALA A 48 -24.47 -12.68 -25.42
CA ALA A 48 -24.54 -12.19 -24.07
C ALA A 48 -23.31 -11.28 -23.94
N GLU A 49 -23.55 -9.98 -24.03
CA GLU A 49 -22.60 -8.95 -23.65
C GLU A 49 -22.18 -9.33 -22.22
N VAL A 50 -21.01 -9.94 -22.10
CA VAL A 50 -20.36 -10.10 -20.81
C VAL A 50 -19.96 -8.70 -20.43
N SER A 51 -20.87 -8.01 -19.72
CA SER A 51 -20.52 -6.79 -19.00
C SER A 51 -19.32 -7.16 -18.13
N LEU A 52 -18.15 -6.67 -18.51
CA LEU A 52 -17.00 -6.72 -17.62
C LEU A 52 -17.43 -6.10 -16.29
N PRO A 53 -16.98 -6.65 -15.15
CA PRO A 53 -17.19 -5.99 -13.88
C PRO A 53 -16.66 -4.57 -13.99
N THR A 54 -17.55 -3.59 -13.91
CA THR A 54 -17.14 -2.20 -13.73
C THR A 54 -16.53 -2.11 -12.35
N LEU A 55 -15.24 -1.79 -12.29
CA LEU A 55 -14.61 -1.40 -11.04
C LEU A 55 -15.42 -0.25 -10.45
N PRO A 56 -15.74 -0.27 -9.14
CA PRO A 56 -16.42 0.86 -8.52
C PRO A 56 -15.62 2.14 -8.75
N ASP A 57 -16.32 3.25 -8.97
CA ASP A 57 -15.66 4.55 -9.07
C ASP A 57 -15.03 4.92 -7.71
N GLY A 58 -13.89 5.62 -7.73
CA GLY A 58 -13.20 6.08 -6.52
C GLY A 58 -12.04 5.20 -6.02
N PHE A 59 -11.63 4.17 -6.77
CA PHE A 59 -10.38 3.47 -6.49
C PHE A 59 -9.20 4.20 -7.12
N ASN A 60 -8.33 4.76 -6.26
CA ASN A 60 -7.06 5.35 -6.66
C ASN A 60 -5.94 4.41 -6.26
N VAL A 61 -5.44 3.63 -7.21
CA VAL A 61 -4.45 2.57 -6.96
C VAL A 61 -3.46 2.51 -8.12
N ALA A 62 -2.17 2.45 -7.80
CA ALA A 62 -1.13 2.20 -8.79
C ALA A 62 -0.12 1.16 -8.28
N LEU A 63 0.40 0.35 -9.22
CA LEU A 63 1.40 -0.68 -8.95
C LEU A 63 2.39 -0.73 -10.11
N SER A 64 3.67 -0.54 -9.80
CA SER A 64 4.77 -0.66 -10.74
C SER A 64 5.80 -1.65 -10.20
N ILE A 65 6.20 -2.62 -11.04
CA ILE A 65 7.20 -3.62 -10.68
C ILE A 65 8.24 -3.70 -11.78
N SER A 66 9.51 -3.51 -11.42
CA SER A 66 10.66 -3.63 -12.31
C SER A 66 10.55 -2.76 -13.57
N GLY A 67 9.99 -1.56 -13.45
CA GLY A 67 9.79 -0.65 -14.58
C GLY A 67 8.58 -0.96 -15.45
N ILE A 68 7.72 -1.87 -15.02
CA ILE A 68 6.47 -2.20 -15.69
C ILE A 68 5.32 -1.74 -14.82
N ASP A 69 4.51 -0.83 -15.34
CA ASP A 69 3.27 -0.41 -14.69
C ASP A 69 2.21 -1.50 -14.90
N LEU A 70 1.85 -2.18 -13.82
CA LEU A 70 0.91 -3.31 -13.82
C LEU A 70 -0.53 -2.87 -13.59
N LEU A 71 -0.72 -1.79 -12.82
CA LEU A 71 -2.01 -1.21 -12.52
C LEU A 71 -1.85 0.30 -12.36
N SER A 72 -2.76 1.07 -12.93
CA SER A 72 -2.92 2.49 -12.66
C SER A 72 -4.40 2.83 -12.82
N LEU A 73 -5.03 3.18 -11.71
CA LEU A 73 -6.43 3.51 -11.58
C LEU A 73 -6.54 4.83 -10.82
N GLY A 74 -7.41 5.73 -11.29
CA GLY A 74 -7.66 7.00 -10.61
C GLY A 74 -6.46 7.95 -10.66
N THR A 75 -6.19 8.60 -9.54
CA THR A 75 -5.17 9.66 -9.39
C THR A 75 -3.84 9.19 -8.78
N ALA A 76 -3.78 7.97 -8.25
CA ALA A 76 -2.55 7.43 -7.65
C ALA A 76 -1.47 7.15 -8.69
N THR A 77 -0.20 7.38 -8.32
CA THR A 77 0.97 7.14 -9.17
C THR A 77 1.94 6.17 -8.51
N ALA A 78 2.43 5.20 -9.28
CA ALA A 78 3.48 4.31 -8.85
C ALA A 78 4.50 4.18 -9.98
N SER A 79 5.77 4.38 -9.67
CA SER A 79 6.86 4.26 -10.65
C SER A 79 8.02 3.48 -10.06
N SER A 80 8.56 2.53 -10.82
CA SER A 80 9.72 1.74 -10.42
C SER A 80 10.75 1.64 -11.55
N SER A 81 12.03 1.39 -11.23
CA SER A 81 13.01 0.91 -12.22
C SER A 81 13.19 -0.61 -12.15
N PHE A 82 13.95 -1.20 -13.07
CA PHE A 82 14.20 -2.65 -13.10
C PHE A 82 14.68 -3.19 -11.75
N GLY A 83 14.01 -4.24 -11.23
CA GLY A 83 14.32 -4.85 -9.94
C GLY A 83 13.74 -4.14 -8.71
N ASN A 84 12.96 -3.07 -8.88
CA ASN A 84 12.32 -2.33 -7.79
C ASN A 84 10.79 -2.49 -7.81
N PHE A 85 10.14 -2.02 -6.75
CA PHE A 85 8.71 -2.18 -6.51
C PHE A 85 8.12 -0.90 -5.96
N ALA A 86 7.03 -0.41 -6.55
CA ALA A 86 6.31 0.76 -6.08
C ALA A 86 4.80 0.48 -6.04
N PHE A 87 4.14 0.88 -4.96
CA PHE A 87 2.70 0.71 -4.75
C PHE A 87 2.10 1.98 -4.14
N ALA A 88 1.05 2.50 -4.75
CA ALA A 88 0.33 3.66 -4.25
C ALA A 88 -1.17 3.38 -4.13
N TYR A 89 -1.79 3.86 -3.05
CA TYR A 89 -3.21 3.75 -2.77
C TYR A 89 -3.72 5.00 -2.07
N GLY A 90 -4.72 5.68 -2.64
CA GLY A 90 -5.24 6.95 -2.14
C GLY A 90 -5.29 8.01 -3.23
N ASP A 91 -6.11 9.05 -3.04
CA ASP A 91 -6.15 10.17 -3.97
C ASP A 91 -4.77 10.85 -4.02
N LEU A 92 -4.22 11.04 -5.22
CA LEU A 92 -2.90 11.67 -5.45
C LEU A 92 -1.72 11.01 -4.70
N ALA A 93 -1.88 9.79 -4.18
CA ALA A 93 -0.79 9.05 -3.55
C ALA A 93 0.33 8.76 -4.56
N ASP A 94 1.60 8.99 -4.18
CA ASP A 94 2.76 8.82 -5.05
C ASP A 94 3.81 7.89 -4.43
N ALA A 95 4.10 6.78 -5.11
CA ALA A 95 5.14 5.84 -4.74
C ALA A 95 6.22 5.75 -5.83
N ASN A 96 7.47 6.05 -5.48
CA ASN A 96 8.58 6.10 -6.41
C ASN A 96 9.76 5.25 -5.92
N ALA A 97 10.08 4.18 -6.64
CA ALA A 97 11.17 3.25 -6.32
C ALA A 97 12.22 3.18 -7.45
N MET A 98 13.17 4.12 -7.46
CA MET A 98 14.11 4.33 -8.57
C MET A 98 15.56 3.99 -8.25
N SER A 99 16.33 3.74 -9.31
CA SER A 99 17.77 3.42 -9.26
C SER A 99 18.08 2.13 -8.51
N GLY A 100 19.30 1.61 -8.67
CA GLY A 100 19.76 0.39 -7.99
C GLY A 100 18.83 -0.82 -8.19
N PHE A 101 18.80 -1.71 -7.19
CA PHE A 101 17.95 -2.90 -7.16
C PHE A 101 17.27 -3.07 -5.80
N PHE A 102 16.12 -3.75 -5.79
CA PHE A 102 15.37 -4.11 -4.58
C PHE A 102 14.97 -2.91 -3.70
N ASN A 103 14.75 -1.75 -4.31
CA ASN A 103 14.10 -0.63 -3.64
C ASN A 103 12.59 -0.86 -3.59
N TYR A 104 11.96 -0.50 -2.47
CA TYR A 104 10.52 -0.64 -2.25
C TYR A 104 9.93 0.67 -1.73
N ALA A 105 8.92 1.19 -2.43
CA ALA A 105 8.14 2.36 -2.01
C ALA A 105 6.65 2.00 -1.91
N SER A 106 6.02 2.34 -0.79
CA SER A 106 4.58 2.17 -0.56
C SER A 106 3.96 3.45 0.01
N ALA A 107 3.06 4.08 -0.73
CA ALA A 107 2.28 5.24 -0.28
C ALA A 107 0.81 4.85 -0.11
N GLN A 108 0.26 4.99 1.09
CA GLN A 108 -1.11 4.61 1.43
C GLN A 108 -1.79 5.72 2.23
N GLY A 109 -2.75 6.41 1.61
CA GLY A 109 -3.41 7.61 2.14
C GLY A 109 -3.53 8.67 1.06
N ASP A 110 -4.42 9.63 1.26
CA ASP A 110 -4.59 10.74 0.31
C ASP A 110 -3.37 11.67 0.40
N ASP A 111 -2.81 12.06 -0.75
CA ASP A 111 -1.57 12.83 -0.86
C ASP A 111 -0.35 12.21 -0.14
N ALA A 112 -0.38 10.90 0.14
CA ALA A 112 0.75 10.19 0.73
C ALA A 112 1.91 10.05 -0.26
N ILE A 113 3.16 10.21 0.20
CA ILE A 113 4.35 10.16 -0.64
C ILE A 113 5.36 9.16 -0.08
N ALA A 114 5.80 8.21 -0.91
CA ALA A 114 6.86 7.27 -0.57
C ALA A 114 7.95 7.26 -1.64
N LEU A 115 9.17 7.61 -1.26
CA LEU A 115 10.33 7.68 -2.15
C LEU A 115 11.42 6.73 -1.66
N ALA A 116 11.72 5.69 -2.44
CA ALA A 116 12.82 4.77 -2.18
C ALA A 116 13.84 4.83 -3.32
N GLY A 117 15.07 5.28 -3.04
CA GLY A 117 16.14 5.29 -4.03
C GLY A 117 16.85 6.63 -4.23
N GLY A 118 16.91 7.15 -5.45
CA GLY A 118 17.72 8.33 -5.79
C GLY A 118 19.21 8.01 -6.02
N ALA A 119 19.79 7.14 -5.21
CA ALA A 119 21.03 6.41 -5.47
C ALA A 119 21.10 5.18 -4.55
N GLY A 120 21.61 4.05 -5.06
CA GLY A 120 21.80 2.81 -4.30
C GLY A 120 20.60 1.85 -4.27
N SER A 121 20.71 0.79 -3.48
CA SER A 121 19.89 -0.44 -3.50
C SER A 121 19.36 -0.79 -2.10
N PHE A 122 18.32 -1.63 -2.05
CA PHE A 122 17.73 -2.15 -0.81
C PHE A 122 17.13 -1.08 0.11
N ASN A 123 16.70 0.05 -0.43
CA ASN A 123 16.02 1.09 0.34
C ASN A 123 14.53 0.78 0.47
N TYR A 124 13.95 1.10 1.62
CA TYR A 124 12.55 0.84 1.96
C TYR A 124 11.87 2.11 2.46
N ALA A 125 10.82 2.55 1.76
CA ALA A 125 10.00 3.69 2.17
C ALA A 125 8.53 3.29 2.27
N SER A 126 7.91 3.51 3.42
CA SER A 126 6.48 3.26 3.65
C SER A 126 5.83 4.47 4.30
N ALA A 127 4.88 5.10 3.60
CA ALA A 127 4.05 6.18 4.12
C ALA A 127 2.61 5.68 4.25
N LEU A 128 2.06 5.73 5.46
CA LEU A 128 0.71 5.30 5.81
C LEU A 128 -0.01 6.40 6.58
N GLY A 129 -1.04 7.01 5.98
CA GLY A 129 -1.77 8.15 6.53
C GLY A 129 -1.91 9.25 5.48
N ASP A 130 -2.88 10.15 5.68
CA ASP A 130 -3.09 11.24 4.75
C ASP A 130 -1.93 12.24 4.86
N HIS A 131 -1.38 12.67 3.72
CA HIS A 131 -0.21 13.53 3.64
C HIS A 131 1.04 12.98 4.36
N ALA A 132 1.10 11.67 4.65
CA ALA A 132 2.28 11.04 5.21
C ALA A 132 3.41 11.01 4.17
N SER A 133 4.65 11.20 4.59
CA SER A 133 5.82 11.22 3.69
C SER A 133 6.95 10.35 4.22
N ALA A 134 7.38 9.35 3.45
CA ALA A 134 8.51 8.50 3.76
C ALA A 134 9.56 8.57 2.64
N THR A 135 10.80 8.90 2.98
CA THR A 135 11.91 8.96 2.01
C THR A 135 13.10 8.16 2.51
N ALA A 136 13.47 7.10 1.79
CA ALA A 136 14.66 6.29 2.05
C ALA A 136 15.57 6.33 0.82
N ALA A 137 16.64 7.11 0.89
CA ALA A 137 17.36 7.48 -0.34
C ALA A 137 18.84 7.77 -0.12
N TRP A 138 19.58 7.97 -1.22
CA TRP A 138 20.99 8.38 -1.23
C TRP A 138 21.93 7.45 -0.43
N GLY A 139 21.89 6.18 -0.80
CA GLY A 139 22.71 5.13 -0.21
C GLY A 139 22.04 3.76 -0.30
N ASN A 140 22.43 2.84 0.58
CA ASN A 140 21.98 1.46 0.53
C ASN A 140 21.38 1.08 1.87
N GLY A 141 20.30 0.31 1.85
CA GLY A 141 19.71 -0.25 3.07
C GLY A 141 19.07 0.79 4.00
N ASN A 142 18.70 1.96 3.49
CA ASN A 142 17.97 2.94 4.30
C ASN A 142 16.50 2.52 4.44
N VAL A 143 15.91 2.81 5.60
CA VAL A 143 14.54 2.44 5.95
C VAL A 143 13.83 3.66 6.51
N ALA A 144 12.76 4.12 5.84
CA ALA A 144 11.91 5.20 6.30
C ALA A 144 10.46 4.70 6.43
N THR A 145 9.89 4.84 7.62
CA THR A 145 8.51 4.45 7.91
C THR A 145 7.78 5.63 8.55
N ALA A 146 6.77 6.17 7.88
CA ALA A 146 5.89 7.21 8.37
C ALA A 146 4.47 6.64 8.53
N THR A 147 3.94 6.63 9.75
CA THR A 147 2.60 6.13 10.07
C THR A 147 1.83 7.18 10.87
N GLY A 148 0.71 7.65 10.33
CA GLY A 148 -0.10 8.73 10.87
C GLY A 148 -0.21 9.88 9.88
N ASP A 149 -1.27 10.68 10.02
CA ASP A 149 -1.50 11.81 9.13
C ASP A 149 -0.38 12.85 9.30
N HIS A 150 0.11 13.39 8.18
CA HIS A 150 1.26 14.30 8.14
C HIS A 150 2.54 13.78 8.82
N ALA A 151 2.66 12.48 9.10
CA ALA A 151 3.90 11.90 9.62
C ALA A 151 5.00 11.97 8.54
N VAL A 152 6.23 12.26 8.94
CA VAL A 152 7.36 12.39 8.02
C VAL A 152 8.56 11.58 8.53
N ALA A 153 9.04 10.65 7.71
CA ALA A 153 10.23 9.86 7.98
C ALA A 153 11.25 10.02 6.84
N PHE A 154 12.48 10.36 7.18
CA PHE A 154 13.57 10.55 6.22
C PHE A 154 14.81 9.76 6.65
N ALA A 155 15.25 8.81 5.84
CA ALA A 155 16.44 8.00 6.07
C ALA A 155 17.42 8.13 4.90
N GLY A 156 18.58 8.72 5.16
CA GLY A 156 19.59 9.02 4.15
C GLY A 156 20.07 10.47 4.23
N ALA A 157 20.87 10.89 3.27
CA ALA A 157 21.38 12.26 3.15
C ALA A 157 20.62 13.06 2.10
N SER A 158 20.65 14.38 2.14
CA SER A 158 20.03 15.20 1.09
C SER A 158 20.92 15.35 -0.14
N GLU A 159 20.33 15.24 -1.35
CA GLU A 159 20.99 15.60 -2.63
C GLU A 159 21.60 17.01 -2.58
N SER A 160 20.95 17.94 -1.87
CA SER A 160 21.39 19.33 -1.77
C SER A 160 22.80 19.48 -1.19
N TRP A 161 23.30 18.49 -0.45
CA TRP A 161 24.63 18.52 0.15
C TRP A 161 25.65 17.67 -0.58
N GLY A 162 25.24 17.04 -1.68
CA GLY A 162 26.13 16.25 -2.53
C GLY A 162 26.73 15.04 -1.81
N VAL A 163 26.10 14.57 -0.72
CA VAL A 163 26.53 13.38 0.00
C VAL A 163 25.62 12.22 -0.39
N TYR A 164 26.20 11.17 -0.96
CA TYR A 164 25.47 10.05 -1.57
C TYR A 164 25.75 8.69 -0.89
N ASP A 165 26.58 8.69 0.18
CA ASP A 165 27.07 7.49 0.85
C ASP A 165 26.50 7.36 2.28
N SER A 166 25.19 7.58 2.42
CA SER A 166 24.48 7.46 3.69
C SER A 166 23.74 6.12 3.72
N HIS A 167 24.30 5.13 4.42
CA HIS A 167 23.82 3.75 4.39
C HIS A 167 23.19 3.32 5.72
N TYR A 168 22.26 2.37 5.65
CA TYR A 168 21.70 1.68 6.82
C TYR A 168 21.08 2.60 7.88
N ASN A 169 20.53 3.73 7.46
CA ASN A 169 19.80 4.61 8.36
C ASN A 169 18.36 4.15 8.51
N THR A 170 17.81 4.28 9.71
CA THR A 170 16.42 3.95 10.02
C THR A 170 15.72 5.16 10.59
N ALA A 171 14.64 5.60 9.95
CA ALA A 171 13.76 6.66 10.44
C ALA A 171 12.35 6.11 10.61
N THR A 172 11.81 6.22 11.82
CA THR A 172 10.45 5.79 12.17
C THR A 172 9.70 6.96 12.77
N ALA A 173 8.63 7.40 12.12
CA ALA A 173 7.71 8.42 12.60
C ALA A 173 6.31 7.80 12.76
N GLU A 174 5.80 7.76 13.99
CA GLU A 174 4.51 7.19 14.34
C GLU A 174 3.67 8.21 15.14
N GLY A 175 2.57 8.67 14.58
CA GLY A 175 1.68 9.67 15.19
C GLY A 175 1.30 10.79 14.23
N LEU A 176 0.33 11.61 14.62
CA LEU A 176 -0.05 12.81 13.87
C LEU A 176 1.14 13.78 13.87
N HIS A 177 1.59 14.24 12.70
CA HIS A 177 2.73 15.17 12.60
C HIS A 177 4.06 14.68 13.24
N ALA A 178 4.23 13.37 13.44
CA ALA A 178 5.51 12.84 13.91
C ALA A 178 6.62 13.05 12.85
N LEU A 179 7.83 13.37 13.28
CA LEU A 179 8.96 13.70 12.40
C LEU A 179 10.22 12.93 12.80
N ALA A 180 10.76 12.10 11.90
CA ALA A 180 12.00 11.35 12.14
C ALA A 180 12.99 11.53 10.98
N TYR A 181 14.20 12.00 11.28
CA TYR A 181 15.28 12.19 10.31
C TYR A 181 16.52 11.42 10.74
N ALA A 182 17.03 10.50 9.90
CA ALA A 182 18.20 9.67 10.17
C ALA A 182 19.23 9.79 9.04
N GLY A 183 20.47 10.16 9.36
CA GLY A 183 21.61 10.22 8.42
C GLY A 183 21.64 11.45 7.52
N TRP A 184 20.91 12.52 7.89
CA TRP A 184 20.72 13.72 7.09
C TRP A 184 22.04 14.41 6.71
N ASP A 185 23.06 14.32 7.56
CA ASP A 185 24.41 14.87 7.38
C ASP A 185 25.35 13.98 6.53
N GLY A 186 24.86 12.86 5.99
CA GLY A 186 25.69 11.90 5.27
C GLY A 186 26.19 10.73 6.11
N SER A 187 26.02 10.76 7.43
CA SER A 187 26.42 9.64 8.27
C SER A 187 25.55 8.40 8.03
N SER A 188 26.10 7.24 8.37
CA SER A 188 25.48 5.93 8.18
C SER A 188 25.16 5.28 9.53
N ASN A 189 24.25 4.30 9.54
CA ASN A 189 23.82 3.54 10.72
C ASN A 189 23.12 4.38 11.80
N ASN A 190 22.42 5.43 11.40
CA ASN A 190 21.63 6.24 12.32
C ASN A 190 20.25 5.61 12.57
N THR A 191 19.69 5.86 13.74
CA THR A 191 18.32 5.42 14.07
C THR A 191 17.58 6.57 14.73
N ALA A 192 16.60 7.13 14.04
CA ALA A 192 15.69 8.15 14.56
C ALA A 192 14.30 7.53 14.76
N THR A 193 13.70 7.70 15.93
CA THR A 193 12.40 7.12 16.29
C THR A 193 11.55 8.15 17.00
N ALA A 194 10.61 8.74 16.29
CA ALA A 194 9.61 9.68 16.79
C ALA A 194 8.27 8.97 16.97
N ILE A 195 7.86 8.74 18.22
CA ILE A 195 6.60 8.06 18.55
C ILE A 195 5.74 9.00 19.39
N GLY A 196 4.53 9.27 18.93
CA GLY A 196 3.57 10.20 19.51
C GLY A 196 3.28 11.37 18.58
N ASP A 197 2.19 12.07 18.86
CA ASP A 197 1.78 13.22 18.06
C ASP A 197 2.77 14.38 18.24
N TYR A 198 3.14 15.03 17.15
CA TYR A 198 4.07 16.17 17.09
C TYR A 198 5.48 15.88 17.62
N VAL A 199 5.83 14.61 17.85
CA VAL A 199 7.17 14.23 18.30
C VAL A 199 8.17 14.36 17.16
N GLN A 200 9.34 14.96 17.43
CA GLN A 200 10.40 15.15 16.44
C GLN A 200 11.72 14.57 16.92
N VAL A 201 12.40 13.82 16.05
CA VAL A 201 13.70 13.20 16.34
C VAL A 201 14.64 13.32 15.14
N TYR A 202 15.83 13.84 15.38
CA TYR A 202 16.90 14.03 14.39
C TYR A 202 18.15 13.27 14.82
N VAL A 203 18.68 12.43 13.94
CA VAL A 203 19.90 11.66 14.19
C VAL A 203 20.80 11.70 12.94
N PRO A 204 22.06 12.12 13.07
CA PRO A 204 22.68 12.69 14.27
C PRO A 204 22.03 14.02 14.68
N GLU A 205 22.31 14.50 15.90
CA GLU A 205 21.69 15.72 16.45
C GLU A 205 21.92 16.94 15.54
N GLY A 206 20.91 17.81 15.51
CA GLY A 206 20.87 19.03 14.69
C GLY A 206 19.65 19.02 13.79
N ASN A 207 18.88 20.11 13.82
CA ASN A 207 17.77 20.28 12.88
C ASN A 207 18.35 20.65 11.50
N PRO A 208 18.11 19.86 10.44
CA PRO A 208 18.55 20.14 9.07
C PRO A 208 18.04 21.46 8.49
N TYR A 209 16.97 22.04 9.06
CA TYR A 209 16.30 23.25 8.59
C TYR A 209 16.55 24.49 9.47
N GLY A 210 17.39 24.38 10.50
CA GLY A 210 17.82 25.49 11.35
C GLY A 210 17.40 25.34 12.82
N PRO A 211 18.05 26.07 13.74
CA PRO A 211 17.89 25.87 15.18
C PRO A 211 16.56 26.35 15.78
N SER A 212 15.59 26.85 14.99
CA SER A 212 14.36 27.42 15.59
C SER A 212 13.40 26.39 16.17
N ASP A 213 13.42 25.13 15.73
CA ASP A 213 12.33 24.19 16.06
C ASP A 213 12.82 22.78 16.38
N ALA A 214 14.08 22.64 16.83
CA ALA A 214 14.59 21.36 17.33
C ALA A 214 14.01 20.99 18.71
N ASP A 215 13.26 21.89 19.33
CA ASP A 215 12.63 21.74 20.64
C ASP A 215 11.15 22.13 20.61
N ALA A 216 10.39 21.60 19.65
CA ALA A 216 8.97 21.37 19.94
C ALA A 216 8.84 20.10 20.80
N ASN A 217 9.56 20.02 21.94
CA ASN A 217 9.04 19.22 23.03
C ASN A 217 7.63 19.75 23.28
N LEU A 218 6.65 18.87 23.28
CA LEU A 218 5.26 19.15 23.61
C LEU A 218 5.08 19.64 25.08
N PHE A 219 6.17 19.95 25.77
CA PHE A 219 6.30 20.47 27.12
C PHE A 219 7.46 21.48 27.30
N ASP A 220 8.17 21.89 26.24
CA ASP A 220 9.19 22.94 26.35
C ASP A 220 8.54 24.31 26.14
N ASP A 221 8.35 25.02 27.24
CA ASP A 221 8.05 26.45 27.28
C ASP A 221 9.32 27.32 27.20
N GLY A 222 10.42 26.77 26.66
CA GLY A 222 11.70 27.45 26.50
C GLY A 222 12.61 27.31 27.72
N GLU A 223 12.34 26.34 28.59
CA GLU A 223 13.19 25.92 29.69
C GLU A 223 13.43 24.41 29.47
N GLY A 224 14.53 24.10 28.78
CA GLY A 224 14.82 22.75 28.29
C GLY A 224 14.70 21.65 29.35
N LEU A 225 14.76 20.40 28.90
CA LEU A 225 14.64 19.12 29.63
C LEU A 225 15.43 18.95 30.96
N ALA A 226 16.13 19.98 31.42
CA ALA A 226 16.60 20.13 32.79
C ALA A 226 15.46 20.07 33.84
N ASP A 227 14.21 20.43 33.55
CA ASP A 227 13.24 20.69 34.63
C ASP A 227 12.47 19.47 35.18
N PHE A 228 12.19 18.43 34.39
CA PHE A 228 11.47 17.26 34.90
C PHE A 228 12.33 16.44 35.89
N TRP A 229 13.54 16.08 35.50
CA TRP A 229 14.43 15.28 36.34
C TRP A 229 14.94 16.05 37.55
N THR A 230 15.14 17.37 37.42
CA THR A 230 15.53 18.24 38.53
C THR A 230 14.36 18.47 39.50
N GLY A 231 13.14 18.65 39.00
CA GLY A 231 11.92 18.72 39.83
C GLY A 231 11.63 17.40 40.56
N LEU A 232 11.81 16.27 39.90
CA LEU A 232 11.64 14.95 40.50
C LEU A 232 12.69 14.67 41.58
N TRP A 233 13.96 15.00 41.32
CA TRP A 233 15.02 14.83 42.33
C TRP A 233 14.78 15.70 43.56
N ASN A 234 14.38 16.97 43.38
CA ASN A 234 14.08 17.89 44.48
C ASN A 234 12.88 17.45 45.33
N LEU A 235 11.94 16.68 44.77
CA LEU A 235 10.82 16.09 45.53
C LEU A 235 11.28 14.97 46.49
N PHE A 236 12.38 14.28 46.18
CA PHE A 236 12.93 13.20 47.00
C PHE A 236 14.10 13.64 47.89
N THR A 237 14.69 14.81 47.65
CA THR A 237 15.81 15.35 48.44
C THR A 237 15.44 16.58 49.28
N GLY A 238 14.20 17.07 49.18
CA GLY A 238 13.61 18.08 50.06
C GLY A 238 13.14 17.52 51.40
#